data_AF-A0A498QXU6-F1
#
_entry.id   AF-A0A498QXU6-F1
#
_cell.length_a   1.000
_cell.length_b   1.000
_cell.length_c   1.000
_cell.angle_alpha   90.00
_cell.angle_beta   90.00
_cell.angle_gamma   90.00
#
_symmetry.space_group_name_H-M   'P 1'
#
loop_
_entity.id
_entity.type
_entity.pdbx_description
1 polymer ?
#
loop_
_entity_poly.entity_id
_entity_poly.type
_entity_poly.pdbx_seq_one_letter_code
_entity_poly.pdbx_strand_id
1 'polypeptide(L)'
;MTNPPPGWPPPGYPYDPNQPYPGWPPPPRRSGGEIFGAVVVGVFLYLGINLVVGFMVVAGLAQAVSSHAAVVTGAIVLGLIAFGGGGVLVVLRNPWARGIGMGLMIGWAITSIVTVGFCTGLNPTLYGSAG
;
A
#
# COMPACT_ATOMS: atom_id res chain seq x y z
N MET A 1 -8.72 -38.44 15.54
CA MET A 1 -9.83 -37.85 16.30
C MET A 1 -9.37 -36.48 16.76
N THR A 2 -9.84 -35.43 16.12
CA THR A 2 -9.51 -34.05 16.52
C THR A 2 -10.14 -33.80 17.88
N ASN A 3 -9.35 -33.42 18.88
CA ASN A 3 -9.90 -32.98 20.17
C ASN A 3 -10.94 -31.88 19.89
N PRO A 4 -12.14 -31.96 20.50
CA PRO A 4 -13.12 -30.90 20.36
C PRO A 4 -12.52 -29.58 20.90
N PRO A 5 -12.88 -28.42 20.31
CA PRO A 5 -12.37 -27.14 20.77
C PRO A 5 -12.63 -26.96 22.27
N PRO A 6 -11.73 -26.29 23.02
CA PRO A 6 -11.91 -26.02 24.44
C PRO A 6 -13.26 -25.35 24.69
N GLY A 7 -14.12 -25.96 25.52
CA GLY A 7 -15.46 -25.47 25.83
C GLY A 7 -16.61 -26.20 25.15
N TRP A 8 -16.34 -27.19 24.29
CA TRP A 8 -17.38 -28.09 23.82
C TRP A 8 -17.78 -29.12 24.89
N PRO A 9 -19.08 -29.24 25.19
CA PRO A 9 -19.55 -30.28 26.09
C PRO A 9 -19.28 -31.69 25.51
N PRO A 10 -18.87 -32.66 26.36
CA PRO A 10 -18.42 -33.99 25.93
C PRO A 10 -19.55 -34.79 25.29
N PRO A 11 -19.30 -35.60 24.23
CA PRO A 11 -20.35 -36.35 23.52
C PRO A 11 -21.26 -37.15 24.47
N GLY A 12 -22.57 -36.88 24.44
CA GLY A 12 -23.56 -37.51 25.34
C GLY A 12 -24.11 -36.63 26.46
N TYR A 13 -23.69 -35.36 26.54
CA TYR A 13 -24.32 -34.38 27.43
C TYR A 13 -25.82 -34.17 27.07
N PRO A 14 -26.72 -34.08 28.08
CA PRO A 14 -28.10 -33.70 27.86
C PRO A 14 -28.16 -32.32 27.18
N TYR A 15 -28.88 -32.23 26.06
CA TYR A 15 -29.15 -30.96 25.40
C TYR A 15 -30.11 -30.17 26.27
N ASP A 16 -29.61 -29.14 26.96
CA ASP A 16 -30.44 -28.16 27.67
C ASP A 16 -30.82 -27.05 26.69
N PRO A 17 -32.11 -26.93 26.30
CA PRO A 17 -32.56 -25.90 25.36
C PRO A 17 -32.32 -24.47 25.84
N ASN A 18 -32.10 -24.26 27.15
CA ASN A 18 -31.86 -22.96 27.74
C ASN A 18 -30.38 -22.61 27.84
N GLN A 19 -29.46 -23.48 27.42
CA GLN A 19 -28.04 -23.14 27.40
C GLN A 19 -27.75 -22.16 26.27
N PRO A 20 -27.22 -20.95 26.58
CA PRO A 20 -26.69 -20.07 25.56
C PRO A 20 -25.57 -20.81 24.83
N TYR A 21 -25.72 -21.01 23.51
CA TYR A 21 -24.63 -21.53 22.68
C TYR A 21 -23.36 -20.73 23.00
N PRO A 22 -22.19 -21.37 23.19
CA PRO A 22 -20.93 -20.65 23.34
C PRO A 22 -20.76 -19.79 22.09
N GLY A 23 -21.02 -18.48 22.25
CA GLY A 23 -20.93 -17.53 21.16
C GLY A 23 -19.52 -17.55 20.64
N TRP A 24 -19.34 -17.78 19.34
CA TRP A 24 -18.07 -17.52 18.70
C TRP A 24 -17.63 -16.11 19.10
N PRO A 25 -16.43 -15.93 19.69
CA PRO A 25 -15.88 -14.59 19.79
C PRO A 25 -15.90 -14.02 18.37
N PRO A 26 -16.52 -12.85 18.13
CA PRO A 26 -16.52 -12.28 16.80
C PRO A 26 -15.07 -12.20 16.32
N PRO A 27 -14.76 -12.59 15.07
CA PRO A 27 -13.41 -12.42 14.55
C PRO A 27 -13.00 -10.97 14.83
N PRO A 28 -11.76 -10.71 15.31
CA PRO A 28 -11.36 -9.36 15.69
C PRO A 28 -11.72 -8.43 14.54
N ARG A 29 -12.68 -7.54 14.80
CA ARG A 29 -13.19 -6.58 13.81
C ARG A 29 -12.03 -5.64 13.51
N ARG A 30 -11.23 -6.00 12.50
CA ARG A 30 -10.23 -5.10 11.93
C ARG A 30 -11.00 -3.91 11.41
N SER A 31 -10.79 -2.74 12.02
CA SER A 31 -11.39 -1.49 11.56
C SER A 31 -10.94 -1.25 10.12
N GLY A 32 -11.84 -1.37 9.16
CA GLY A 32 -11.54 -1.08 7.75
C GLY A 32 -10.98 0.35 7.58
N GLY A 33 -11.40 1.27 8.45
CA GLY A 33 -10.88 2.64 8.49
C GLY A 33 -9.40 2.73 8.89
N GLU A 34 -8.91 1.81 9.72
CA GLU A 34 -7.51 1.79 10.16
C GLU A 34 -6.56 1.33 9.04
N ILE A 35 -7.00 0.34 8.26
CA ILE A 35 -6.27 -0.12 7.06
C ILE A 35 -6.30 0.96 5.98
N PHE A 36 -7.44 1.61 5.76
CA PHE A 36 -7.55 2.73 4.82
C PHE A 36 -6.64 3.90 5.22
N GLY A 37 -6.63 4.26 6.51
CA GLY A 37 -5.73 5.29 7.03
C GLY A 37 -4.26 4.94 6.78
N ALA A 38 -3.86 3.70 7.04
CA ALA A 38 -2.49 3.25 6.78
C ALA A 38 -2.12 3.28 5.28
N VAL A 39 -3.07 2.99 4.37
CA VAL A 39 -2.87 3.14 2.92
C VAL A 39 -2.65 4.60 2.54
N VAL A 40 -3.49 5.51 3.02
CA VAL A 40 -3.36 6.95 2.76
C VAL A 40 -2.01 7.47 3.24
N VAL A 41 -1.60 7.09 4.46
CA VAL A 41 -0.27 7.41 5.00
C VAL A 41 0.84 6.87 4.10
N GLY A 42 0.73 5.63 3.63
CA GLY A 42 1.69 5.03 2.70
C GLY A 42 1.81 5.79 1.37
N VAL A 43 0.71 6.32 0.82
CA VAL A 43 0.73 7.13 -0.40
C VAL A 43 1.46 8.45 -0.17
N PHE A 44 1.15 9.18 0.90
CA PHE A 44 1.84 10.43 1.22
C PHE A 44 3.32 10.20 1.55
N LEU A 45 3.65 9.12 2.24
CA LEU A 45 5.03 8.72 2.50
C LEU A 45 5.78 8.50 1.19
N TYR A 46 5.17 7.80 0.23
CA TYR A 46 5.77 7.60 -1.08
C TYR A 46 5.98 8.92 -1.83
N LEU A 47 5.03 9.86 -1.79
CA LEU A 47 5.19 11.19 -2.40
C LEU A 47 6.37 11.94 -1.79
N GLY A 48 6.53 11.90 -0.46
CA GLY A 48 7.68 12.48 0.23
C GLY A 48 9.01 11.86 -0.20
N ILE A 49 9.06 10.53 -0.28
CA ILE A 49 10.24 9.79 -0.78
C ILE A 49 10.55 10.19 -2.23
N ASN A 50 9.53 10.27 -3.09
CA ASN A 50 9.68 10.63 -4.49
C ASN A 50 10.25 12.05 -4.66
N LEU A 51 9.78 13.00 -3.84
CA LEU A 51 10.29 14.38 -3.86
C LEU A 51 11.76 14.45 -3.41
N VAL A 52 12.13 13.75 -2.33
CA VAL A 52 13.52 13.73 -1.84
C VAL A 52 14.46 13.07 -2.85
N VAL A 53 14.08 11.91 -3.41
CA VAL A 53 14.90 11.21 -4.41
C VAL A 53 14.98 12.02 -5.70
N GLY A 54 13.87 12.58 -6.18
CA GLY A 54 13.83 13.46 -7.34
C GLY A 54 14.73 14.67 -7.18
N PHE A 55 14.70 15.32 -6.00
CA PHE A 55 15.60 16.43 -5.68
C PHE A 55 17.07 16.00 -5.68
N MET A 56 17.42 14.87 -5.06
CA MET A 56 18.80 14.35 -5.08
C MET A 56 19.29 14.03 -6.49
N VAL A 57 18.41 13.49 -7.33
CA VAL A 57 18.72 13.20 -8.73
C VAL A 57 19.00 14.48 -9.51
N VAL A 58 18.16 15.51 -9.37
CA VAL A 58 18.30 16.76 -10.14
C VAL A 58 19.44 17.64 -9.60
N ALA A 59 19.54 17.80 -8.29
CA ALA A 59 20.51 18.68 -7.65
C ALA A 59 21.92 18.08 -7.54
N GLY A 60 22.03 16.75 -7.49
CA GLY A 60 23.31 16.06 -7.35
C GLY A 60 23.67 15.24 -8.58
N LEU A 61 22.94 14.15 -8.81
CA LEU A 61 23.33 13.12 -9.77
C LEU A 61 23.37 13.64 -11.22
N ALA A 62 22.39 14.45 -11.62
CA ALA A 62 22.30 15.05 -12.95
C ALA A 62 23.39 16.10 -13.24
N GLN A 63 24.11 16.57 -12.21
CA GLN A 63 25.28 17.44 -12.38
C GLN A 63 26.58 16.64 -12.58
N ALA A 64 26.60 15.37 -12.14
CA ALA A 64 27.76 14.50 -12.20
C ALA A 64 27.73 13.53 -13.40
N VAL A 65 26.54 13.15 -13.86
CA VAL A 65 26.34 12.26 -15.02
C VAL A 65 25.30 12.83 -15.98
N SER A 66 25.17 12.23 -17.16
CA SER A 66 24.08 12.53 -18.10
C SER A 66 22.74 12.54 -17.39
N SER A 67 21.97 13.63 -17.55
CA SER A 67 20.66 13.84 -16.94
C SER A 67 19.71 12.66 -17.19
N HIS A 68 19.80 12.05 -18.38
CA HIS A 68 18.99 10.89 -18.74
C HIS A 68 19.35 9.66 -17.89
N ALA A 69 20.65 9.40 -17.69
CA ALA A 69 21.10 8.29 -16.86
C ALA A 69 20.74 8.53 -15.38
N ALA A 70 20.88 9.75 -14.88
CA ALA A 70 20.52 10.13 -13.51
C ALA A 70 19.04 9.86 -13.21
N VAL A 71 18.14 10.25 -14.12
CA VAL A 71 16.69 10.06 -13.97
C VAL A 71 16.32 8.58 -14.02
N VAL A 72 16.91 7.80 -14.94
CA VAL A 72 16.66 6.35 -15.03
C VAL A 72 17.11 5.64 -13.75
N THR A 73 18.28 5.96 -13.21
CA THR A 73 18.76 5.39 -11.95
C THR A 73 17.82 5.74 -10.79
N GLY A 74 17.38 6.99 -10.68
CA GLY A 74 16.41 7.41 -9.67
C GLY A 74 15.09 6.65 -9.75
N ALA A 75 14.56 6.45 -10.96
CA ALA A 75 13.32 5.71 -11.19
C ALA A 75 13.43 4.24 -10.77
N ILE A 76 14.56 3.58 -11.05
CA ILE A 76 14.82 2.19 -10.63
C ILE A 76 14.86 2.10 -9.10
N VAL A 77 15.57 3.01 -8.43
CA VAL A 77 15.65 3.04 -6.96
C VAL A 77 14.27 3.25 -6.33
N LEU A 78 13.46 4.16 -6.88
CA LEU A 78 12.09 4.40 -6.42
C LEU A 78 11.18 3.17 -6.60
N GLY A 79 11.31 2.47 -7.73
CA GLY A 79 10.63 1.20 -7.95
C GLY A 79 11.04 0.14 -6.92
N LEU A 80 12.33 0.03 -6.63
CA LEU A 80 12.82 -0.91 -5.60
C LEU A 80 12.33 -0.56 -4.19
N ILE A 81 12.20 0.73 -3.85
CA ILE A 81 11.64 1.14 -2.56
C ILE A 81 10.14 0.81 -2.48
N ALA A 82 9.39 1.07 -3.54
CA ALA A 82 7.95 0.80 -3.59
C ALA A 82 7.65 -0.71 -3.56
N PHE A 83 8.31 -1.50 -4.40
CA PHE A 83 8.05 -2.94 -4.50
C PHE A 83 8.83 -3.76 -3.47
N GLY A 84 10.09 -3.42 -3.20
CA GLY A 84 10.90 -4.07 -2.18
C GLY A 84 10.49 -3.68 -0.78
N GLY A 85 10.41 -2.37 -0.48
CA GLY A 85 9.94 -1.87 0.81
C GLY A 85 8.48 -2.21 1.05
N GLY A 86 7.60 -1.92 0.08
CA GLY A 86 6.17 -2.23 0.18
C GLY A 86 5.88 -3.73 0.25
N GLY A 87 6.60 -4.56 -0.50
CA GLY A 87 6.45 -6.02 -0.48
C GLY A 87 6.81 -6.63 0.87
N VAL A 88 7.92 -6.20 1.48
CA VAL A 88 8.32 -6.62 2.83
C VAL A 88 7.28 -6.20 3.87
N LEU A 89 6.77 -4.97 3.77
CA LEU A 89 5.73 -4.44 4.65
C LEU A 89 4.40 -5.21 4.53
N VAL A 90 4.06 -5.74 3.35
CA VAL A 90 2.85 -6.55 3.11
C VAL A 90 2.96 -7.98 3.67
N VAL A 91 4.17 -8.54 3.69
CA VAL A 91 4.45 -9.88 4.25
C VAL A 91 4.38 -9.88 5.77
N LEU A 92 4.60 -8.74 6.42
CA LEU A 92 4.43 -8.60 7.86
C LEU A 92 2.97 -8.87 8.27
N ARG A 93 2.79 -9.64 9.36
CA ARG A 93 1.47 -9.95 9.94
C ARG A 93 0.78 -8.76 10.62
N ASN A 94 1.30 -7.54 10.44
CA ASN A 94 0.74 -6.32 11.00
C ASN A 94 -0.21 -5.65 9.99
N PRO A 95 -1.49 -5.40 10.32
CA PRO A 95 -2.45 -4.73 9.44
C PRO A 95 -2.02 -3.32 9.03
N TRP A 96 -1.33 -2.58 9.90
CA TRP A 96 -0.80 -1.25 9.60
C TRP A 96 0.35 -1.31 8.60
N ALA A 97 1.26 -2.27 8.78
CA ALA A 97 2.37 -2.50 7.84
C ALA A 97 1.85 -2.87 6.45
N ARG A 98 0.83 -3.74 6.39
CA ARG A 98 0.14 -4.09 5.14
C ARG A 98 -0.49 -2.89 4.45
N GLY A 99 -1.16 -2.02 5.21
CA GLY A 99 -1.74 -0.78 4.68
C GLY A 99 -0.68 0.16 4.09
N ILE A 100 0.40 0.43 4.84
CA ILE A 100 1.51 1.26 4.35
C ILE A 100 2.14 0.65 3.09
N GLY A 101 2.40 -0.65 3.09
CA GLY A 101 3.00 -1.33 1.93
C GLY A 101 2.14 -1.24 0.67
N MET A 102 0.82 -1.42 0.81
CA MET A 102 -0.12 -1.17 -0.29
C MET A 102 -0.13 0.30 -0.71
N GLY A 103 -0.09 1.24 0.24
CA GLY A 103 0.01 2.67 -0.03
C GLY A 103 1.28 3.06 -0.80
N LEU A 104 2.43 2.43 -0.50
CA LEU A 104 3.69 2.65 -1.24
C LEU A 104 3.56 2.20 -2.71
N MET A 105 2.96 1.04 -2.96
CA MET A 105 2.74 0.53 -4.32
C MET A 105 1.74 1.41 -5.10
N ILE A 106 0.66 1.83 -4.46
CA ILE A 106 -0.35 2.73 -5.04
C ILE A 106 0.28 4.09 -5.33
N GLY A 107 1.05 4.65 -4.40
CA GLY A 107 1.77 5.90 -4.59
C GLY A 107 2.71 5.85 -5.80
N TRP A 108 3.45 4.75 -5.95
CA TRP A 108 4.29 4.52 -7.12
C TRP A 108 3.50 4.51 -8.42
N ALA A 109 2.38 3.78 -8.48
CA ALA A 109 1.52 3.75 -9.65
C ALA A 109 0.95 5.13 -9.99
N ILE A 110 0.45 5.89 -8.99
CA ILE A 110 -0.09 7.24 -9.19
C ILE A 110 0.98 8.16 -9.78
N THR A 111 2.19 8.20 -9.20
CA THR A 111 3.26 9.07 -9.71
C THR A 111 3.70 8.69 -11.12
N SER A 112 3.76 7.40 -11.44
CA SER A 112 4.04 6.94 -12.81
C SER A 112 2.96 7.39 -13.79
N ILE A 113 1.68 7.24 -13.43
CA ILE A 113 0.55 7.70 -14.26
C ILE A 113 0.58 9.21 -14.44
N VAL A 114 0.84 9.99 -13.39
CA VAL A 114 0.93 11.46 -13.48
C VAL A 114 2.09 11.85 -14.39
N THR A 115 3.26 11.23 -14.23
CA THR A 115 4.44 11.52 -15.05
C THR A 115 4.18 11.18 -16.50
N VAL A 116 3.68 9.98 -16.79
CA VAL A 116 3.35 9.57 -18.15
C VAL A 116 2.22 10.42 -18.70
N GLY A 117 1.19 10.77 -17.93
CA GLY A 117 0.06 11.61 -18.33
C GLY A 117 0.46 13.05 -18.70
N PHE A 118 1.44 13.61 -17.99
CA PHE A 118 2.10 14.86 -18.42
C PHE A 118 2.90 14.64 -19.71
N CYS A 119 3.57 13.50 -19.87
CA CYS A 119 4.33 13.17 -21.08
C CYS A 119 3.46 12.82 -22.31
N THR A 120 2.28 12.20 -22.13
CA THR A 120 1.33 11.88 -23.22
C THR A 120 0.44 13.05 -23.59
N GLY A 121 0.41 14.11 -22.77
CA GLY A 121 -0.32 15.32 -23.07
C GLY A 121 -1.82 15.05 -23.16
N LEU A 122 -2.52 15.14 -22.03
CA LEU A 122 -3.87 15.71 -22.06
C LEU A 122 -3.74 17.12 -22.62
N ASN A 123 -3.88 17.21 -23.94
CA ASN A 123 -3.46 18.33 -24.74
C ASN A 123 -4.18 19.64 -24.33
N PRO A 124 -3.49 20.67 -23.81
CA PRO A 124 -4.11 21.97 -23.58
C PRO A 124 -4.49 22.69 -24.89
N THR A 125 -4.04 22.20 -26.06
CA THR A 125 -4.40 22.76 -27.38
C THR A 125 -5.65 22.14 -28.01
N LEU A 126 -6.27 21.08 -27.45
CA LEU A 126 -7.53 20.52 -28.00
C LEU A 126 -8.81 21.04 -27.33
N TYR A 127 -8.71 21.81 -26.26
CA TYR A 127 -9.86 22.47 -25.62
C TYR A 127 -9.80 24.01 -25.68
N GLY A 128 -8.82 24.58 -26.38
CA GLY A 128 -8.53 26.03 -26.36
C GLY A 128 -8.50 26.75 -27.72
N SER A 129 -8.82 26.10 -28.84
CA SER A 129 -8.93 26.76 -30.15
C SER A 129 -10.13 26.25 -30.93
N ALA A 130 -11.31 26.46 -30.34
CA ALA A 130 -12.50 26.85 -31.11
C ALA A 130 -12.55 28.38 -31.04
N GLY A 131 -11.93 29.04 -32.02
CA GLY A 131 -11.81 30.50 -32.12
C GLY A 131 -10.94 30.87 -33.29
#